data_AF-A0A8G1J039-F1
#
_entry.id   AF-A0A8G1J039-F1
#
_cell.length_a   1.000
_cell.length_b   1.000
_cell.length_c   1.000
_cell.angle_alpha   90.00
_cell.angle_beta   90.00
_cell.angle_gamma   90.00
#
_symmetry.space_group_name_H-M   'P 1'
#
loop_
_entity.id
_entity.type
_entity.pdbx_description
1 polymer ?
#
loop_
_entity_poly.entity_id
_entity_poly.type
_entity_poly.pdbx_seq_one_letter_code
_entity_poly.pdbx_strand_id
1 'polypeptide(L)'
;MVHIFVWGEDTYELANFTDEELMPALTQIAQRQGNPRLGEPTWEQDLAATLRDARAKHVDIKFVFSKMRMSESKTELARLLWSALLRKSEREYADDQPTTPVVRLVSEVHRVISRQTGIFGLKGPSGAP
;
A
#
# COMPACT_ATOMS: atom_id res chain seq x y z
N MET A 1 18.50 -6.72 5.50
CA MET A 1 17.16 -6.18 5.82
C MET A 1 17.07 -4.82 5.18
N VAL A 2 16.20 -4.63 4.18
CA VAL A 2 16.04 -3.35 3.48
C VAL A 2 14.93 -2.59 4.19
N HIS A 3 15.27 -1.45 4.80
CA HIS A 3 14.30 -0.56 5.43
C HIS A 3 13.90 0.52 4.41
N ILE A 4 12.65 0.46 3.94
CA ILE A 4 12.11 1.46 3.01
C ILE A 4 11.38 2.51 3.86
N PHE A 5 11.95 3.70 3.92
CA PHE A 5 11.32 4.88 4.53
C PHE A 5 10.77 5.74 3.40
N VAL A 6 9.44 5.86 3.33
CA VAL A 6 8.78 6.84 2.44
C VAL A 6 8.52 8.10 3.25
N TRP A 7 9.04 9.23 2.77
CA TRP A 7 8.79 10.57 3.32
C TRP A 7 8.09 11.40 2.23
N GLY A 8 6.87 11.88 2.48
CA GLY A 8 6.10 12.72 1.54
C GLY A 8 4.63 12.29 1.40
N GLU A 9 3.91 12.91 0.44
CA GLU A 9 2.49 12.69 0.09
C GLU A 9 2.10 11.21 -0.19
N ASP A 10 3.09 10.32 -0.25
CA ASP A 10 2.96 8.87 -0.42
C ASP A 10 2.68 8.14 0.91
N THR A 11 1.72 8.62 1.70
CA THR A 11 1.24 7.90 2.90
C THR A 11 0.30 6.76 2.50
N TYR A 12 0.60 5.55 2.99
CA TYR A 12 -0.09 4.27 2.73
C TYR A 12 -1.50 4.15 3.33
N GLU A 13 -2.30 5.21 3.32
CA GLU A 13 -3.48 5.26 4.19
C GLU A 13 -4.81 5.15 3.45
N LEU A 14 -5.13 6.11 2.58
CA LEU A 14 -6.41 6.11 1.84
C LEU A 14 -6.22 6.07 0.33
N ALA A 15 -5.23 6.78 -0.21
CA ALA A 15 -5.04 6.88 -1.66
C ALA A 15 -4.73 5.53 -2.33
N ASN A 16 -4.05 4.63 -1.61
CA ASN A 16 -3.54 3.38 -2.18
C ASN A 16 -4.54 2.21 -2.12
N PHE A 17 -5.63 2.35 -1.37
CA PHE A 17 -6.60 1.29 -1.15
C PHE A 17 -7.98 1.71 -1.65
N THR A 18 -8.75 0.78 -2.19
CA THR A 18 -10.15 1.03 -2.57
C THR A 18 -11.06 0.91 -1.34
N ASP A 19 -12.28 1.42 -1.44
CA ASP A 19 -13.25 1.27 -0.35
C ASP A 19 -13.60 -0.21 -0.13
N GLU A 20 -13.60 -1.04 -1.19
CA GLU A 20 -13.76 -2.50 -1.10
C GLU A 20 -12.65 -3.20 -0.31
N GLU A 21 -11.44 -2.62 -0.27
CA GLU A 21 -10.32 -3.13 0.53
C GLU A 21 -10.37 -2.58 1.97
N LEU A 22 -10.74 -1.31 2.14
CA LEU A 22 -10.74 -0.61 3.42
C LEU A 22 -11.92 -1.00 4.31
N MET A 23 -13.12 -1.10 3.76
CA MET A 23 -14.34 -1.43 4.51
C MET A 23 -14.25 -2.74 5.29
N PRO A 24 -13.85 -3.88 4.70
CA PRO A 24 -13.72 -5.14 5.45
C PRO A 24 -12.62 -5.07 6.50
N ALA A 25 -11.49 -4.41 6.21
CA ALA A 25 -10.38 -4.26 7.16
C ALA A 25 -10.80 -3.43 8.39
N LEU A 26 -11.46 -2.30 8.18
CA LEU A 26 -11.95 -1.42 9.26
C LEU A 26 -13.08 -2.09 10.06
N THR A 27 -13.97 -2.82 9.38
CA THR A 27 -15.03 -3.60 10.05
C THR A 27 -14.43 -4.70 10.93
N GLN A 28 -13.39 -5.39 10.46
CA GLN A 28 -12.70 -6.40 11.26
C GLN A 28 -12.00 -5.81 12.49
N ILE A 29 -11.40 -4.63 12.36
CA ILE A 29 -10.82 -3.92 13.51
C ILE A 29 -11.92 -3.53 14.50
N ALA A 30 -13.03 -2.98 14.02
CA ALA A 30 -14.17 -2.61 14.87
C ALA A 30 -14.73 -3.84 15.61
N GLN A 31 -14.80 -4.99 14.95
CA GLN A 31 -15.21 -6.25 15.56
C GLN A 31 -14.25 -6.68 16.68
N ARG A 32 -12.93 -6.62 16.44
CA ARG A 32 -11.92 -6.95 17.46
C ARG A 32 -11.93 -6.01 18.66
N GLN A 33 -12.27 -4.74 18.43
CA GLN A 33 -12.42 -3.73 19.47
C GLN A 33 -13.76 -3.82 20.22
N GLY A 34 -14.69 -4.69 19.78
CA GLY A 34 -16.02 -4.78 20.36
C GLY A 34 -16.84 -3.50 20.17
N ASN A 35 -16.69 -2.82 19.03
CA ASN A 35 -17.39 -1.56 18.77
C ASN A 35 -18.91 -1.78 18.78
N PRO A 36 -19.68 -1.12 19.68
CA PRO A 36 -21.12 -1.35 19.80
C PRO A 36 -21.90 -0.95 18.55
N ARG A 37 -21.33 -0.09 17.70
CA ARG A 37 -21.97 0.37 16.46
C ARG A 37 -21.95 -0.66 15.34
N LEU A 38 -21.17 -1.73 15.46
CA LEU A 38 -21.04 -2.76 14.42
C LEU A 38 -22.38 -3.46 14.14
N GLY A 39 -23.28 -3.51 15.12
CA GLY A 39 -24.63 -4.05 14.98
C GLY A 39 -25.67 -3.05 14.45
N GLU A 40 -25.29 -1.78 14.24
CA GLU A 40 -26.20 -0.77 13.70
C GLU A 40 -26.46 -1.07 12.21
N PRO A 41 -27.72 -1.02 11.74
CA PRO A 41 -28.05 -1.19 10.32
C PRO A 41 -27.34 -0.19 9.40
N THR A 42 -26.87 0.93 9.95
CA THR A 42 -26.18 2.01 9.22
C THR A 42 -24.67 1.84 9.20
N TRP A 43 -24.08 0.83 9.86
CA TRP A 43 -22.62 0.68 10.00
C TRP A 43 -21.88 0.82 8.66
N GLU A 44 -22.27 0.04 7.66
CA GLU A 44 -21.62 0.03 6.35
C GLU A 44 -21.81 1.36 5.61
N GLN A 45 -23.00 1.95 5.69
CA GLN A 45 -23.30 3.24 5.06
C GLN A 45 -22.51 4.38 5.69
N ASP A 46 -22.44 4.40 7.03
CA ASP A 46 -21.69 5.40 7.81
C ASP A 46 -20.20 5.28 7.54
N LEU A 47 -19.68 4.05 7.48
CA LEU A 47 -18.28 3.78 7.16
C LEU A 47 -17.92 4.24 5.75
N ALA A 48 -18.74 3.89 4.75
CA ALA A 48 -18.54 4.30 3.37
C ALA A 48 -18.64 5.84 3.20
N ALA A 49 -19.60 6.48 3.87
CA ALA A 49 -19.72 7.93 3.87
C ALA A 49 -18.50 8.60 4.51
N THR A 50 -17.99 8.04 5.60
CA THR A 50 -16.80 8.56 6.30
C THR A 50 -15.53 8.40 5.46
N LEU A 51 -15.37 7.27 4.77
CA LEU A 51 -14.25 7.07 3.83
C LEU A 51 -14.29 8.07 2.68
N ARG A 52 -15.47 8.29 2.10
CA ARG A 52 -15.66 9.29 1.03
C ARG A 52 -15.34 10.71 1.50
N ASP A 53 -15.80 11.08 2.69
CA ASP A 53 -15.50 12.38 3.29
C ASP A 53 -14.00 12.54 3.57
N ALA A 54 -13.34 11.49 4.07
CA ALA A 54 -11.91 11.48 4.31
C ALA A 54 -11.10 11.69 3.02
N ARG A 55 -11.49 11.01 1.93
CA ARG A 55 -10.88 11.19 0.60
C ARG A 55 -11.08 12.61 0.07
N ALA A 56 -12.31 13.12 0.12
CA ALA A 56 -12.64 14.45 -0.41
C ALA A 56 -11.86 15.56 0.32
N LYS A 57 -11.57 15.37 1.60
CA LYS A 57 -10.82 16.32 2.43
C LYS A 57 -9.31 16.04 2.46
N HIS A 58 -8.85 15.00 1.78
CA HIS A 58 -7.44 14.56 1.81
C HIS A 58 -6.89 14.41 3.24
N VAL A 59 -7.69 13.86 4.16
CA VAL A 59 -7.30 13.67 5.56
C VAL A 59 -6.86 12.24 5.84
N ASP A 60 -6.03 12.08 6.87
CA ASP A 60 -5.48 10.80 7.36
C ASP A 60 -6.56 9.81 7.82
N ILE A 61 -6.27 8.50 7.76
CA ILE A 61 -7.21 7.45 8.18
C ILE A 61 -7.66 7.58 9.66
N LYS A 62 -6.88 8.26 10.51
CA LYS A 62 -7.26 8.64 11.87
C LYS A 62 -8.60 9.37 11.94
N PHE A 63 -8.91 10.16 10.91
CA PHE A 63 -10.21 10.81 10.81
C PHE A 63 -11.34 9.76 10.81
N VAL A 64 -11.17 8.68 10.05
CA VAL A 64 -12.14 7.58 9.98
C VAL A 64 -12.23 6.86 11.33
N PHE A 65 -11.10 6.53 11.95
CA PHE A 65 -11.09 5.93 13.30
C PHE A 65 -11.87 6.79 14.31
N SER A 66 -11.59 8.10 14.34
CA SER A 66 -12.26 9.05 15.23
C SER A 66 -13.77 9.12 14.97
N LYS A 67 -14.19 9.26 13.71
CA LYS A 67 -15.62 9.36 13.33
C LYS A 67 -16.40 8.07 13.62
N MET A 68 -15.76 6.92 13.45
CA MET A 68 -16.37 5.61 13.71
C MET A 68 -16.27 5.19 15.18
N ARG A 69 -15.74 6.05 16.07
CA ARG A 69 -15.52 5.77 17.50
C ARG A 69 -14.69 4.51 17.74
N MET A 70 -13.67 4.32 16.91
CA MET A 70 -12.71 3.23 17.00
C MET A 70 -11.39 3.75 17.57
N SER A 71 -10.69 2.92 18.32
CA SER A 71 -9.31 3.19 18.73
C SER A 71 -8.40 3.10 17.51
N GLU A 72 -7.45 4.04 17.38
CA GLU A 72 -6.48 4.03 16.29
C GLU A 72 -5.66 2.73 16.31
N SER A 73 -5.66 2.00 15.20
CA SER A 73 -4.85 0.78 15.04
C SER A 73 -4.22 0.71 13.64
N LYS A 74 -3.39 1.71 13.32
CA LYS A 74 -2.72 1.82 11.99
C LYS A 74 -1.89 0.59 11.65
N THR A 75 -1.17 0.02 12.61
CA THR A 75 -0.34 -1.18 12.41
C THR A 75 -1.20 -2.39 12.04
N GLU A 76 -2.34 -2.55 12.69
CA GLU A 76 -3.26 -3.65 12.40
C GLU A 76 -3.94 -3.46 11.06
N LEU A 77 -4.36 -2.23 10.74
CA LEU A 77 -4.90 -1.89 9.43
C LEU A 77 -3.90 -2.21 8.32
N ALA A 78 -2.63 -1.82 8.47
CA ALA A 78 -1.58 -2.13 7.51
C ALA A 78 -1.39 -3.65 7.34
N ARG A 79 -1.47 -4.43 8.43
CA ARG A 79 -1.40 -5.90 8.36
C ARG A 79 -2.58 -6.50 7.58
N LEU A 80 -3.79 -5.98 7.77
CA LEU A 80 -4.98 -6.46 7.07
C LEU A 80 -4.95 -6.12 5.57
N LEU A 81 -4.43 -4.94 5.23
CA LEU A 81 -4.34 -4.45 3.85
C LEU A 81 -3.12 -4.98 3.08
N TRP A 82 -2.18 -5.63 3.77
CA TRP A 82 -0.94 -6.12 3.17
C TRP A 82 -1.17 -7.03 1.95
N SER A 83 -2.12 -7.95 2.02
CA SER A 83 -2.40 -8.87 0.91
C SER A 83 -2.97 -8.17 -0.33
N ALA A 84 -3.72 -7.07 -0.13
CA ALA A 84 -4.22 -6.25 -1.22
C ALA A 84 -3.07 -5.45 -1.87
N LEU A 85 -2.20 -4.86 -1.05
CA LEU A 85 -1.02 -4.15 -1.53
C LEU A 85 -0.06 -5.07 -2.29
N LEU A 86 0.16 -6.29 -1.78
CA LEU A 86 1.01 -7.29 -2.43
C LEU A 86 0.47 -7.67 -3.81
N ARG A 87 -0.82 -8.01 -3.92
CA ARG A 87 -1.45 -8.34 -5.21
C ARG A 87 -1.36 -7.20 -6.22
N LYS A 88 -1.56 -5.95 -5.78
CA LYS A 88 -1.39 -4.76 -6.62
C LYS A 88 0.05 -4.63 -7.10
N SER A 89 1.00 -4.77 -6.18
CA SER A 89 2.43 -4.69 -6.47
C SER A 89 2.89 -5.76 -7.45
N GLU A 90 2.45 -7.01 -7.28
CA GLU A 90 2.76 -8.13 -8.16
C GLU A 90 2.18 -7.91 -9.56
N ARG A 91 0.95 -7.38 -9.64
CA ARG A 91 0.31 -7.05 -10.92
C ARG A 91 1.05 -5.92 -11.64
N GLU A 92 1.35 -4.82 -10.95
CA GLU A 92 2.11 -3.70 -11.52
C GLU A 92 3.48 -4.14 -12.05
N TYR A 93 4.14 -5.05 -11.33
CA TYR A 93 5.41 -5.62 -11.75
C TYR A 93 5.26 -6.50 -13.01
N ALA A 94 4.21 -7.33 -13.08
CA ALA A 94 3.95 -8.18 -14.24
C ALA A 94 3.56 -7.37 -15.49
N ASP A 95 2.85 -6.25 -15.30
CA ASP A 95 2.35 -5.39 -16.37
C ASP A 95 3.37 -4.31 -16.80
N ASP A 96 4.57 -4.27 -16.20
CA ASP A 96 5.63 -3.24 -16.39
C ASP A 96 5.11 -1.79 -16.24
N GLN A 97 4.16 -1.59 -15.32
CA GLN A 97 3.54 -0.30 -15.04
C GLN A 97 3.60 0.02 -13.55
N PRO A 98 4.79 0.36 -13.02
CA PRO A 98 4.94 0.64 -11.61
C PRO A 98 4.27 1.97 -11.25
N THR A 99 3.16 1.90 -10.52
CA THR A 99 2.42 3.07 -10.02
C THR A 99 2.61 3.24 -8.52
N THR A 100 2.73 2.14 -7.78
CA THR A 100 3.03 2.12 -6.36
C THR A 100 4.51 2.47 -6.11
N PRO A 101 4.82 3.42 -5.19
CA PRO A 101 6.19 3.86 -4.91
C PRO A 101 7.18 2.74 -4.57
N VAL A 102 6.74 1.70 -3.84
CA VAL A 102 7.62 0.56 -3.50
C VAL A 102 8.02 -0.24 -4.73
N VAL A 103 7.10 -0.45 -5.67
CA VAL A 103 7.37 -1.17 -6.92
C VAL A 103 8.35 -0.35 -7.77
N ARG A 104 8.12 0.96 -7.89
CA ARG A 104 9.05 1.87 -8.59
C ARG A 104 10.46 1.78 -8.03
N LEU A 105 10.60 1.81 -6.70
CA LEU A 105 11.90 1.70 -6.05
C LEU A 105 12.57 0.35 -6.32
N VAL A 106 11.85 -0.76 -6.18
CA VAL A 106 12.38 -2.10 -6.42
C VAL A 106 12.80 -2.27 -7.88
N SER A 107 11.97 -1.84 -8.83
CA SER A 107 12.29 -1.86 -10.26
C SER A 107 13.52 -1.02 -10.58
N GLU A 108 13.67 0.15 -9.95
CA GLU A 108 14.82 1.02 -10.15
C GLU A 108 16.10 0.43 -9.57
N VAL A 109 16.04 -0.19 -8.39
CA VAL A 109 17.17 -0.94 -7.81
C VAL A 109 17.55 -2.11 -8.72
N HIS A 110 16.57 -2.87 -9.21
CA HIS A 110 16.82 -3.98 -10.13
C HIS A 110 17.51 -3.47 -11.41
N ARG A 111 17.03 -2.36 -11.99
CA ARG A 111 17.64 -1.70 -13.15
C ARG A 111 19.11 -1.32 -12.90
N VAL A 112 19.41 -0.76 -11.74
CA VAL A 112 20.79 -0.39 -11.35
C VAL A 112 21.68 -1.63 -11.21
N ILE A 113 21.19 -2.69 -10.56
CA ILE A 113 21.93 -3.95 -10.41
C ILE A 113 22.18 -4.59 -11.78
N SER A 114 21.16 -4.70 -12.64
CA SER A 114 21.30 -5.27 -13.99
C SER A 114 22.32 -4.52 -14.86
N ARG A 115 22.51 -3.22 -14.64
CA ARG A 115 23.56 -2.42 -15.30
C ARG A 115 24.96 -2.74 -14.79
N GLN A 116 25.10 -3.11 -13.52
CA GLN A 116 26.39 -3.49 -12.91
C GLN A 116 26.75 -4.96 -13.16
N THR A 117 25.76 -5.84 -13.31
CA THR A 117 25.97 -7.27 -13.59
C THR A 117 26.07 -7.60 -15.08
N GLY A 118 26.18 -6.59 -15.95
CA GLY A 118 26.49 -6.79 -17.36
C GLY A 118 27.73 -7.67 -17.52
N ILE A 119 27.59 -8.77 -18.27
CA ILE A 119 28.68 -9.70 -18.57
C ILE A 119 29.80 -8.93 -19.29
N PHE A 120 30.90 -8.68 -18.60
CA PHE A 120 32.13 -8.20 -19.23
C PHE A 120 32.83 -9.38 -19.91
N GLY A 121 32.67 -9.51 -21.22
CA GLY A 121 33.51 -10.39 -22.01
C GLY A 121 34.93 -9.82 -22.09
N LEU A 122 35.92 -10.54 -21.57
CA LEU A 122 37.33 -10.24 -21.87
C LEU A 122 37.52 -10.31 -23.38
N LYS A 123 37.83 -9.18 -24.01
CA LYS A 123 38.22 -9.11 -25.42
C LYS A 123 39.51 -9.92 -25.57
N GLY A 124 39.41 -11.15 -26.07
CA GLY A 124 40.57 -11.98 -26.39
C GLY A 124 41.52 -11.24 -27.33
N PRO A 125 42.85 -11.51 -27.26
CA PRO A 125 43.83 -10.79 -28.05
C PRO A 125 43.45 -10.88 -29.52
N SER A 126 43.29 -9.72 -30.16
CA SER A 126 43.04 -9.62 -31.58
C SER A 126 44.25 -10.19 -32.28
N GLY A 127 44.13 -11.40 -32.84
CA GLY A 127 45.18 -12.01 -33.64
C GLY A 127 45.56 -11.04 -34.75
N ALA A 128 46.78 -10.52 -34.67
CA ALA A 128 47.39 -9.81 -35.78
C ALA A 128 48.01 -10.87 -36.73
N PRO A 129 47.88 -10.68 -38.06
CA PRO A 129 48.38 -11.61 -39.06
C PRO A 129 49.91 -11.75 -39.08
#